data_AF-A0AAX1MDP2-F1
#
_entry.id   AF-A0AAX1MDP2-F1
#
_cell.length_a   1.000
_cell.length_b   1.000
_cell.length_c   1.000
_cell.angle_alpha   90.00
_cell.angle_beta   90.00
_cell.angle_gamma   90.00
#
_symmetry.space_group_name_H-M   'P 1'
#
loop_
_entity.id
_entity.type
_entity.pdbx_description
1 polymer ?
#
loop_
_entity_poly.entity_id
_entity_poly.type
_entity_poly.pdbx_seq_one_letter_code
_entity_poly.pdbx_strand_id
1 'polypeptide(L)'
;MNFEQAKTILIDLHLDSSSFNKSEIVDKAAYLFSLFEADFVQKTNHETFYNLPYKEISVRIFKSNINEIQSNTLDSFANTVKEVLVDKYKKSSNDFEHLLKCYEKFTHHIELAFIQKQFIQEASNDALIIAKKAEGLANEADAQAKSTIANYISILGIFASIIFTLFGGVNLIGSTVKLLETSSRLPYLVFIVSLLMICLLTLLNMMVKWVNSMSNLKNALEKHSNAANQHLAHNCWKVCQWDFYTKSVSFFLVILLISLGGMYNVNKENLFSITTETTTKSVPNVEENTNKPATKLESEDKNKEITVVEKITLSNHPNEKSSDKEE
;
A
#
# COMPACT_ATOMS: atom_id res chain seq x y z
N MET A 1 -59.62 6.18 -33.69
CA MET A 1 -58.72 5.67 -32.63
C MET A 1 -58.36 4.24 -32.98
N ASN A 2 -57.07 3.87 -32.97
CA ASN A 2 -56.68 2.48 -33.23
C ASN A 2 -57.08 1.61 -32.01
N PHE A 3 -57.46 0.36 -32.25
CA PHE A 3 -57.84 -0.62 -31.23
C PHE A 3 -56.78 -0.80 -30.14
N GLU A 4 -55.49 -0.86 -30.51
CA GLU A 4 -54.38 -0.93 -29.56
C GLU A 4 -54.21 0.34 -28.71
N GLN A 5 -54.46 1.51 -29.29
CA GLN A 5 -54.44 2.78 -28.57
C GLN A 5 -55.59 2.83 -27.56
N ALA A 6 -56.76 2.33 -27.94
CA ALA A 6 -57.93 2.26 -27.07
C ALA A 6 -57.69 1.36 -25.84
N LYS A 7 -57.03 0.20 -26.03
CA LYS A 7 -56.62 -0.68 -24.92
C LYS A 7 -55.64 0.01 -23.97
N THR A 8 -54.66 0.72 -24.53
CA THR A 8 -53.68 1.47 -23.72
C THR A 8 -54.36 2.58 -22.93
N ILE A 9 -55.28 3.33 -23.54
CA ILE A 9 -56.04 4.38 -22.85
C ILE A 9 -56.90 3.77 -21.74
N LEU A 10 -57.57 2.65 -22.00
CA LEU A 10 -58.36 1.95 -20.98
C LEU A 10 -57.51 1.61 -19.75
N ILE A 11 -56.31 1.04 -19.95
CA ILE A 11 -55.38 0.74 -18.86
C ILE A 11 -55.00 2.04 -18.14
N ASP A 12 -54.57 3.08 -18.87
CA ASP A 12 -54.13 4.35 -18.28
C ASP A 12 -55.21 5.05 -17.43
N LEU A 13 -56.48 4.94 -17.80
CA LEU A 13 -57.59 5.45 -16.99
C LEU A 13 -57.69 4.77 -15.62
N HIS A 14 -57.21 3.54 -15.49
CA HIS A 14 -57.18 2.79 -14.23
C HIS A 14 -55.85 2.96 -13.47
N LEU A 15 -54.92 3.78 -13.98
CA LEU A 15 -53.66 4.09 -13.31
C LEU A 15 -53.66 5.49 -12.67
N ASP A 16 -54.44 6.43 -13.21
CA ASP A 16 -54.49 7.81 -12.73
C ASP A 16 -55.47 8.00 -11.56
N SER A 17 -55.01 7.69 -10.34
CA SER A 17 -55.80 7.84 -9.11
C SER A 17 -56.31 9.27 -8.88
N SER A 18 -55.63 10.29 -9.42
CA SER A 18 -56.06 11.69 -9.31
C SER A 18 -57.35 12.00 -10.09
N SER A 19 -57.68 11.14 -11.04
CA SER A 19 -58.81 11.31 -11.95
C SER A 19 -59.99 10.37 -11.64
N PHE A 20 -59.86 9.45 -10.68
CA PHE A 20 -60.89 8.45 -10.35
C PHE A 20 -62.24 9.07 -9.92
N ASN A 21 -62.23 10.24 -9.30
CA ASN A 21 -63.46 10.91 -8.86
C ASN A 21 -64.20 11.66 -10.00
N LYS A 22 -63.63 11.73 -11.20
CA LYS A 22 -64.22 12.46 -12.32
C LYS A 22 -65.22 11.57 -13.06
N SER A 23 -66.49 11.97 -13.06
CA SER A 23 -67.56 11.21 -13.75
C SER A 23 -67.27 10.98 -15.23
N GLU A 24 -66.65 11.94 -15.93
CA GLU A 24 -66.23 11.78 -17.34
C GLU A 24 -65.23 10.63 -17.54
N ILE A 25 -64.35 10.41 -16.56
CA ILE A 25 -63.32 9.36 -16.60
C ILE A 25 -63.94 7.99 -16.33
N VAL A 26 -64.84 7.90 -15.35
CA VAL A 26 -65.62 6.70 -15.06
C VAL A 26 -66.46 6.31 -16.28
N ASP A 27 -67.18 7.25 -16.88
CA ASP A 27 -68.01 7.03 -18.07
C ASP A 27 -67.17 6.58 -19.26
N LYS A 28 -66.00 7.20 -19.46
CA LYS A 28 -65.07 6.84 -20.52
C LYS A 28 -64.47 5.44 -20.30
N ALA A 29 -64.13 5.08 -19.07
CA ALA A 29 -63.63 3.75 -18.74
C ALA A 29 -64.70 2.68 -19.01
N ALA A 30 -65.95 2.91 -18.57
CA ALA A 30 -67.07 2.00 -18.83
C ALA A 30 -67.34 1.85 -20.34
N TYR A 31 -67.36 2.96 -21.09
CA TYR A 31 -67.54 2.94 -22.54
C TYR A 31 -66.42 2.19 -23.27
N LEU A 32 -65.16 2.46 -22.91
CA LEU A 32 -64.04 1.77 -23.54
C LEU A 32 -64.03 0.28 -23.20
N PHE A 33 -64.36 -0.09 -21.96
CA PHE A 33 -64.42 -1.50 -21.58
C PHE A 33 -65.54 -2.25 -22.32
N SER A 34 -66.73 -1.65 -22.45
CA SER A 34 -67.84 -2.28 -23.18
C SER A 34 -67.56 -2.45 -24.67
N LEU A 35 -66.74 -1.55 -25.28
CA LEU A 35 -66.29 -1.69 -26.66
C LEU A 35 -65.48 -2.96 -26.91
N PHE A 36 -64.77 -3.46 -25.90
CA PHE A 36 -63.93 -4.66 -25.99
C PHE A 36 -64.66 -5.94 -25.61
N GLU A 37 -65.98 -5.92 -25.34
CA GLU A 37 -66.74 -7.10 -24.89
C GLU A 37 -66.50 -8.31 -25.80
N ALA A 38 -66.65 -8.15 -27.11
CA ALA A 38 -66.50 -9.23 -28.09
C ALA A 38 -65.07 -9.81 -28.15
N ASP A 39 -64.07 -9.00 -27.84
CA ASP A 39 -62.66 -9.41 -27.87
C ASP A 39 -62.22 -10.06 -26.56
N PHE A 40 -62.70 -9.53 -25.43
CA PHE A 40 -62.34 -9.99 -24.10
C PHE A 40 -63.16 -11.19 -23.64
N VAL A 41 -64.41 -11.32 -24.06
CA VAL A 41 -65.31 -12.42 -23.67
C VAL A 41 -65.57 -13.30 -24.89
N GLN A 42 -64.85 -14.42 -24.97
CA GLN A 42 -64.97 -15.38 -26.07
C GLN A 42 -65.65 -16.66 -25.58
N LYS A 43 -66.62 -17.16 -26.34
CA LYS A 43 -67.27 -18.45 -26.04
C LYS A 43 -66.87 -19.50 -27.07
N THR A 44 -66.33 -20.61 -26.60
CA THR A 44 -65.97 -21.77 -27.44
C THR A 44 -66.46 -23.03 -26.75
N ASN A 45 -67.19 -23.90 -27.45
CA ASN A 45 -67.65 -25.20 -26.93
C ASN A 45 -68.36 -25.14 -25.56
N HIS A 46 -69.26 -24.17 -25.36
CA HIS A 46 -69.97 -23.90 -24.10
C HIS A 46 -69.10 -23.41 -22.93
N GLU A 47 -67.82 -23.13 -23.15
CA GLU A 47 -66.92 -22.50 -22.17
C GLU A 47 -66.69 -21.03 -22.50
N THR A 48 -66.54 -20.20 -21.45
CA THR A 48 -66.23 -18.76 -21.58
C THR A 48 -64.77 -18.50 -21.23
N PHE A 49 -64.05 -17.86 -22.15
CA PHE A 49 -62.65 -17.47 -22.01
C PHE A 49 -62.53 -15.95 -21.89
N TYR A 50 -61.72 -15.51 -20.93
CA TYR A 50 -61.42 -14.09 -20.72
C TYR A 50 -60.06 -13.75 -21.32
N ASN A 51 -60.05 -13.15 -22.50
CA ASN A 51 -58.83 -12.78 -23.24
C ASN A 51 -58.41 -11.34 -22.88
N LEU A 52 -58.03 -11.15 -21.63
CA LEU A 52 -57.61 -9.85 -21.11
C LEU A 52 -56.16 -9.52 -21.49
N PRO A 53 -55.83 -8.22 -21.67
CA PRO A 53 -54.51 -7.77 -22.10
C PRO A 53 -53.49 -7.76 -20.94
N TYR A 54 -53.24 -8.92 -20.32
CA TYR A 54 -52.38 -9.04 -19.13
C TYR A 54 -50.96 -8.53 -19.38
N LYS A 55 -50.40 -8.83 -20.55
CA LYS A 55 -49.05 -8.40 -20.93
C LYS A 55 -48.97 -6.87 -20.96
N GLU A 56 -49.93 -6.22 -21.59
CA GLU A 56 -49.98 -4.77 -21.75
C GLU A 56 -50.17 -4.08 -20.39
N ILE A 57 -51.03 -4.64 -19.53
CA ILE A 57 -51.22 -4.17 -18.14
C ILE A 57 -49.89 -4.20 -17.40
N SER A 58 -49.20 -5.35 -17.36
CA SER A 58 -47.92 -5.50 -16.67
C SER A 58 -46.87 -4.55 -17.24
N VAL A 59 -46.69 -4.51 -18.56
CA VAL A 59 -45.70 -3.61 -19.20
C VAL A 59 -45.98 -2.15 -18.83
N ARG A 60 -47.26 -1.74 -18.82
CA ARG A 60 -47.62 -0.35 -18.54
C ARG A 60 -47.38 0.04 -17.09
N ILE A 61 -47.72 -0.83 -16.14
CA ILE A 61 -47.49 -0.61 -14.71
C ILE A 61 -46.00 -0.60 -14.38
N PHE A 62 -45.23 -1.54 -14.92
CA PHE A 62 -43.79 -1.60 -14.67
C PHE A 62 -43.03 -0.41 -15.29
N LYS A 63 -43.52 0.14 -16.40
CA LYS A 63 -42.96 1.37 -17.02
C LYS A 63 -43.49 2.67 -16.44
N SER A 64 -44.55 2.63 -15.64
CA SER A 64 -45.11 3.85 -15.04
C SER A 64 -44.19 4.37 -13.92
N ASN A 65 -44.24 5.67 -13.65
CA ASN A 65 -43.59 6.27 -12.48
C ASN A 65 -44.46 6.15 -11.22
N ILE A 66 -45.58 5.42 -11.28
CA ILE A 66 -46.50 5.23 -10.16
C ILE A 66 -45.97 4.06 -9.34
N ASN A 67 -45.48 4.36 -8.15
CA ASN A 67 -44.91 3.34 -7.26
C ASN A 67 -45.98 2.64 -6.41
N GLU A 68 -47.11 3.30 -6.18
CA GLU A 68 -48.19 2.77 -5.35
C GLU A 68 -49.54 3.29 -5.84
N ILE A 69 -50.51 2.39 -5.96
CA ILE A 69 -51.93 2.73 -5.98
C ILE A 69 -52.52 2.10 -4.73
N GLN A 70 -53.16 2.91 -3.88
CA GLN A 70 -53.82 2.36 -2.71
C GLN A 70 -54.98 1.47 -3.20
N SER A 71 -54.97 0.18 -2.87
CA SER A 71 -55.93 -0.83 -3.32
C SER A 71 -57.39 -0.35 -3.16
N ASN A 72 -57.70 0.29 -2.02
CA ASN A 72 -59.01 0.90 -1.74
C ASN A 72 -59.45 1.97 -2.77
N THR A 73 -58.54 2.72 -3.39
CA THR A 73 -58.86 3.75 -4.39
C THR A 73 -59.20 3.13 -5.74
N LEU A 74 -58.45 2.11 -6.16
CA LEU A 74 -58.72 1.38 -7.40
C LEU A 74 -60.02 0.58 -7.27
N ASP A 75 -60.26 -0.06 -6.13
CA ASP A 75 -61.49 -0.81 -5.87
C ASP A 75 -62.73 0.10 -5.89
N SER A 76 -62.63 1.27 -5.27
CA SER A 76 -63.70 2.27 -5.30
C SER A 76 -64.01 2.71 -6.73
N PHE A 77 -62.98 3.07 -7.51
CA PHE A 77 -63.13 3.43 -8.92
C PHE A 77 -63.72 2.28 -9.74
N ALA A 78 -63.21 1.06 -9.54
CA ALA A 78 -63.70 -0.12 -10.21
C ALA A 78 -65.19 -0.34 -9.95
N ASN A 79 -65.63 -0.20 -8.70
CA ASN A 79 -67.04 -0.34 -8.34
C ASN A 79 -67.91 0.74 -9.00
N THR A 80 -67.47 2.00 -9.05
CA THR A 80 -68.22 3.05 -9.77
C THR A 80 -68.32 2.78 -11.27
N VAL A 81 -67.24 2.28 -11.90
CA VAL A 81 -67.29 1.89 -13.32
C VAL A 81 -68.24 0.70 -13.54
N LYS A 82 -68.28 -0.28 -12.62
CA LYS A 82 -69.25 -1.39 -12.68
C LYS A 82 -70.69 -0.88 -12.62
N GLU A 83 -70.98 0.07 -11.72
CA GLU A 83 -72.32 0.67 -11.62
C GLU A 83 -72.74 1.32 -12.95
N VAL A 84 -71.82 2.06 -13.59
CA VAL A 84 -72.07 2.65 -14.92
C VAL A 84 -72.25 1.59 -16.01
N LEU A 85 -71.47 0.50 -15.96
CA LEU A 85 -71.65 -0.64 -16.88
C LEU A 85 -73.06 -1.23 -16.76
N VAL A 86 -73.55 -1.41 -15.53
CA VAL A 86 -74.89 -1.95 -15.24
C VAL A 86 -75.99 -1.01 -15.73
N ASP A 87 -75.86 0.28 -15.45
CA ASP A 87 -76.90 1.27 -15.79
C ASP A 87 -77.03 1.47 -17.31
N LYS A 88 -75.89 1.65 -18.01
CA LYS A 88 -75.88 2.07 -19.42
C LYS A 88 -75.82 0.91 -20.43
N TYR A 89 -75.19 -0.22 -20.08
CA TYR A 89 -74.82 -1.24 -21.07
C TYR A 89 -75.48 -2.61 -20.85
N LYS A 90 -76.16 -2.83 -19.72
CA LYS A 90 -76.83 -4.11 -19.39
C LYS A 90 -77.81 -4.60 -20.47
N LYS A 91 -78.55 -3.68 -21.10
CA LYS A 91 -79.53 -4.02 -22.15
C LYS A 91 -78.90 -4.27 -23.53
N SER A 92 -77.66 -3.85 -23.72
CA SER A 92 -76.95 -3.88 -25.01
C SER A 92 -76.03 -5.09 -25.14
N SER A 93 -75.76 -5.79 -24.03
CA SER A 93 -74.89 -6.97 -23.99
C SER A 93 -75.72 -8.25 -23.98
N ASN A 94 -75.29 -9.22 -24.79
CA ASN A 94 -75.89 -10.55 -24.84
C ASN A 94 -75.45 -11.43 -23.65
N ASP A 95 -74.38 -11.05 -22.95
CA ASP A 95 -73.73 -11.86 -21.92
C ASP A 95 -73.14 -11.01 -20.80
N PHE A 96 -73.94 -10.05 -20.34
CA PHE A 96 -73.51 -8.96 -19.46
C PHE A 96 -72.86 -9.44 -18.16
N GLU A 97 -73.28 -10.60 -17.65
CA GLU A 97 -72.69 -11.18 -16.45
C GLU A 97 -71.23 -11.59 -16.65
N HIS A 98 -70.89 -12.14 -17.83
CA HIS A 98 -69.50 -12.45 -18.15
C HIS A 98 -68.68 -11.19 -18.45
N LEU A 99 -69.28 -10.13 -19.02
CA LEU A 99 -68.62 -8.83 -19.14
C LEU A 99 -68.23 -8.28 -17.76
N LEU A 100 -69.13 -8.35 -16.78
CA LEU A 100 -68.85 -7.88 -15.41
C LEU A 100 -67.74 -8.69 -14.73
N LYS A 101 -67.79 -10.02 -14.84
CA LYS A 101 -66.72 -10.92 -14.35
C LYS A 101 -65.39 -10.66 -15.07
N CYS A 102 -65.43 -10.33 -16.36
CA CYS A 102 -64.26 -9.97 -17.13
C CYS A 102 -63.64 -8.66 -16.61
N TYR A 103 -64.48 -7.65 -16.31
CA TYR A 103 -64.03 -6.39 -15.72
C TYR A 103 -63.38 -6.59 -14.35
N GLU A 104 -63.95 -7.44 -13.50
CA GLU A 104 -63.36 -7.81 -12.21
C GLU A 104 -61.97 -8.42 -12.34
N LYS A 105 -61.82 -9.34 -13.29
CA LYS A 105 -60.51 -9.92 -13.59
C LYS A 105 -59.53 -8.88 -14.12
N PHE A 106 -59.99 -7.94 -14.94
CA PHE A 106 -59.17 -6.85 -15.46
C PHE A 106 -58.61 -5.98 -14.34
N THR A 107 -59.47 -5.51 -13.41
CA THR A 107 -59.04 -4.67 -12.29
C THR A 107 -58.15 -5.42 -11.31
N HIS A 108 -58.45 -6.69 -11.04
CA HIS A 108 -57.62 -7.54 -10.18
C HIS A 108 -56.22 -7.78 -10.78
N HIS A 109 -56.11 -7.92 -12.11
CA HIS A 109 -54.81 -8.04 -12.75
C HIS A 109 -53.99 -6.74 -12.73
N ILE A 110 -54.64 -5.57 -12.75
CA ILE A 110 -53.99 -4.28 -12.53
C ILE A 110 -53.43 -4.23 -11.11
N GLU A 111 -54.25 -4.55 -10.10
CA GLU A 111 -53.85 -4.59 -8.69
C GLU A 111 -52.67 -5.55 -8.48
N LEU A 112 -52.77 -6.77 -9.00
CA LEU A 112 -51.72 -7.79 -8.91
C LEU A 112 -50.39 -7.28 -9.50
N ALA A 113 -50.44 -6.62 -10.64
CA ALA A 113 -49.24 -6.07 -11.28
C ALA A 113 -48.63 -4.92 -10.45
N PHE A 114 -49.43 -4.13 -9.72
CA PHE A 114 -48.91 -3.15 -8.76
C PHE A 114 -48.19 -3.82 -7.59
N ILE A 115 -48.82 -4.82 -6.96
CA ILE A 115 -48.22 -5.59 -5.86
C ILE A 115 -46.90 -6.23 -6.29
N GLN A 116 -46.87 -6.82 -7.49
CA GLN A 116 -45.65 -7.41 -8.06
C GLN A 116 -44.55 -6.36 -8.27
N LYS A 117 -44.89 -5.19 -8.82
CA LYS A 117 -43.94 -4.10 -9.01
C LYS A 117 -43.36 -3.63 -7.68
N GLN A 118 -44.21 -3.42 -6.67
CA GLN A 118 -43.81 -2.97 -5.35
C GLN A 118 -42.83 -3.97 -4.72
N PHE A 119 -43.18 -5.26 -4.69
CA PHE A 119 -42.32 -6.30 -4.13
C PHE A 119 -40.95 -6.36 -4.83
N ILE A 120 -40.92 -6.24 -6.16
CA ILE A 120 -39.66 -6.22 -6.93
C ILE A 120 -38.84 -4.97 -6.62
N GLN A 121 -39.46 -3.81 -6.46
CA GLN A 121 -38.78 -2.56 -6.10
C GLN A 121 -38.18 -2.64 -4.69
N GLU A 122 -38.94 -3.17 -3.72
CA GLU A 122 -38.46 -3.39 -2.34
C GLU A 122 -37.26 -4.35 -2.33
N ALA A 123 -37.38 -5.52 -2.96
CA ALA A 123 -36.29 -6.48 -3.06
C ALA A 123 -35.05 -5.90 -3.77
N SER A 124 -35.24 -5.07 -4.79
CA SER A 124 -34.14 -4.39 -5.50
C SER A 124 -33.44 -3.35 -4.63
N ASN A 125 -34.19 -2.61 -3.81
CA ASN A 125 -33.63 -1.64 -2.87
C ASN A 125 -32.83 -2.34 -1.76
N ASP A 126 -33.35 -3.44 -1.22
CA ASP A 126 -32.62 -4.25 -0.24
C ASP A 126 -31.32 -4.79 -0.81
N ALA A 127 -31.35 -5.31 -2.05
CA ALA A 127 -30.15 -5.76 -2.76
C ALA A 127 -29.14 -4.62 -2.95
N LEU A 128 -29.59 -3.41 -3.29
CA LEU A 128 -28.72 -2.24 -3.43
C LEU A 128 -28.07 -1.83 -2.10
N ILE A 129 -28.81 -1.86 -0.99
CA ILE A 129 -28.30 -1.56 0.35
C ILE A 129 -27.22 -2.58 0.74
N ILE A 130 -27.49 -3.87 0.52
CA ILE A 130 -26.54 -4.95 0.80
C ILE A 130 -25.29 -4.80 -0.06
N ALA A 131 -25.43 -4.50 -1.35
CA ALA A 131 -24.31 -4.29 -2.26
C ALA A 131 -23.43 -3.11 -1.80
N LYS A 132 -24.02 -1.97 -1.44
CA LYS A 132 -23.28 -0.81 -0.90
C LYS A 132 -22.55 -1.14 0.41
N LYS A 133 -23.18 -1.92 1.29
CA LYS A 133 -22.54 -2.37 2.53
C LYS A 133 -21.36 -3.31 2.25
N ALA A 134 -21.52 -4.24 1.30
CA ALA A 134 -20.46 -5.15 0.89
C ALA A 134 -19.28 -4.40 0.24
N GLU A 135 -19.56 -3.39 -0.59
CA GLU A 135 -18.54 -2.51 -1.18
C GLU A 135 -17.78 -1.74 -0.09
N GLY A 136 -18.48 -1.17 0.90
CA GLY A 136 -17.85 -0.51 2.04
C GLY A 136 -16.92 -1.43 2.83
N LEU A 137 -17.38 -2.64 3.15
CA LEU A 137 -16.57 -3.65 3.86
C LEU A 137 -15.36 -4.11 3.04
N ALA A 138 -15.51 -4.27 1.72
CA ALA A 138 -14.40 -4.63 0.85
C ALA A 138 -13.33 -3.54 0.81
N ASN A 139 -13.74 -2.27 0.74
CA ASN A 139 -12.83 -1.13 0.77
C ASN A 139 -12.10 -1.01 2.12
N GLU A 140 -12.80 -1.24 3.23
CA GLU A 140 -12.18 -1.25 4.57
C GLU A 140 -11.17 -2.40 4.72
N ALA A 141 -11.53 -3.60 4.26
CA ALA A 141 -10.63 -4.75 4.26
C ALA A 141 -9.37 -4.52 3.39
N ASP A 142 -9.52 -3.92 2.21
CA ASP A 142 -8.39 -3.55 1.34
C ASP A 142 -7.46 -2.52 2.01
N ALA A 143 -8.03 -1.49 2.66
CA ALA A 143 -7.27 -0.51 3.41
C ALA A 143 -6.50 -1.16 4.58
N GLN A 144 -7.15 -2.06 5.32
CA GLN A 144 -6.50 -2.81 6.41
C GLN A 144 -5.39 -3.73 5.88
N ALA A 145 -5.59 -4.40 4.75
CA ALA A 145 -4.59 -5.25 4.12
C ALA A 145 -3.35 -4.43 3.70
N LYS A 146 -3.55 -3.28 3.04
CA LYS A 146 -2.47 -2.35 2.67
C LYS A 146 -1.70 -1.85 3.89
N SER A 147 -2.41 -1.47 4.95
CA SER A 147 -1.79 -1.06 6.22
C SER A 147 -0.95 -2.20 6.83
N THR A 148 -1.47 -3.43 6.80
CA THR A 148 -0.78 -4.61 7.33
C THR A 148 0.49 -4.93 6.55
N ILE A 149 0.45 -4.83 5.22
CA ILE A 149 1.63 -4.99 4.36
C ILE A 149 2.69 -3.93 4.68
N ALA A 150 2.28 -2.66 4.83
CA ALA A 150 3.21 -1.59 5.19
C ALA A 150 3.84 -1.80 6.57
N ASN A 151 3.06 -2.28 7.54
CA ASN A 151 3.56 -2.64 8.88
C ASN A 151 4.57 -3.80 8.79
N TYR A 152 4.26 -4.85 8.02
CA TYR A 152 5.16 -5.98 7.82
C TYR A 152 6.51 -5.55 7.23
N ILE A 153 6.50 -4.73 6.17
CA ILE A 153 7.74 -4.23 5.56
C ILE A 153 8.54 -3.36 6.54
N SER A 154 7.86 -2.54 7.33
CA SER A 154 8.50 -1.70 8.35
C SER A 154 9.20 -2.56 9.41
N ILE A 155 8.52 -3.59 9.92
CA ILE A 155 9.07 -4.54 10.89
C ILE A 155 10.28 -5.27 10.31
N LEU A 156 10.19 -5.74 9.06
CA LEU A 156 11.30 -6.38 8.36
C LEU A 156 12.52 -5.45 8.26
N GLY A 157 12.31 -4.17 7.93
CA GLY A 157 13.36 -3.16 7.86
C GLY A 157 14.05 -2.91 9.20
N ILE A 158 13.30 -2.87 10.30
CA ILE A 158 13.84 -2.74 11.66
C ILE A 158 14.70 -3.95 12.00
N PHE A 159 14.20 -5.17 11.78
CA PHE A 159 14.96 -6.39 12.04
C PHE A 159 16.24 -6.49 11.21
N ALA A 160 16.17 -6.15 9.92
CA ALA A 160 17.34 -6.11 9.05
C ALA A 160 18.40 -5.13 9.60
N SER A 161 17.99 -3.92 10.00
CA SER A 161 18.90 -2.93 10.59
C SER A 161 19.57 -3.43 11.88
N ILE A 162 18.82 -4.12 12.75
CA ILE A 162 19.36 -4.70 13.99
C ILE A 162 20.38 -5.79 13.66
N ILE A 163 20.05 -6.71 12.76
CA ILE A 163 20.91 -7.81 12.31
C ILE A 163 22.21 -7.28 11.68
N PHE A 164 22.11 -6.31 10.77
CA PHE A 164 23.28 -5.70 10.14
C PHE A 164 24.18 -4.99 11.16
N THR A 165 23.58 -4.29 12.14
CA THR A 165 24.35 -3.59 13.17
C THR A 165 25.05 -4.57 14.11
N LEU A 166 24.35 -5.62 14.55
CA LEU A 166 24.93 -6.62 15.47
C LEU A 166 26.01 -7.45 14.79
N PHE A 167 25.72 -8.07 13.65
CA PHE A 167 26.70 -8.92 12.96
C PHE A 167 27.80 -8.10 12.29
N GLY A 168 27.48 -6.94 11.73
CA GLY A 168 28.46 -6.01 11.18
C GLY A 168 29.40 -5.47 12.26
N GLY A 169 28.86 -5.10 13.42
CA GLY A 169 29.62 -4.63 14.57
C GLY A 169 30.55 -5.69 15.15
N VAL A 170 30.05 -6.91 15.37
CA VAL A 170 30.85 -8.03 15.88
C VAL A 170 31.98 -8.39 14.91
N ASN A 171 31.71 -8.44 13.61
CA ASN A 171 32.74 -8.73 12.60
C ASN A 171 33.82 -7.64 12.53
N LEU A 172 33.44 -6.37 12.68
CA LEU A 172 34.41 -5.28 12.71
C LEU A 172 35.29 -5.33 13.96
N ILE A 173 34.70 -5.58 15.14
CA ILE A 173 35.45 -5.74 16.39
C ILE A 173 36.43 -6.91 16.28
N GLY A 174 35.97 -8.07 15.80
CA GLY A 174 36.81 -9.26 15.63
C GLY A 174 37.97 -9.03 14.64
N SER A 175 37.72 -8.32 13.54
CA SER A 175 38.77 -7.97 12.56
C SER A 175 39.78 -6.97 13.15
N THR A 176 39.31 -6.02 13.95
CA THR A 176 40.16 -5.03 14.63
C THR A 176 41.08 -5.69 15.65
N VAL A 177 40.57 -6.65 16.44
CA VAL A 177 41.36 -7.39 17.43
C VAL A 177 42.43 -8.25 16.75
N LYS A 178 42.08 -9.00 15.69
CA LYS A 178 43.07 -9.79 14.94
C LYS A 178 44.19 -8.95 14.32
N LEU A 179 43.82 -7.76 13.84
CA LEU A 179 44.80 -6.82 13.27
C LEU A 179 45.74 -6.26 14.36
N LEU A 180 45.24 -6.02 15.57
CA LEU A 180 46.02 -5.61 16.73
C LEU A 180 47.03 -6.67 17.17
N GLU A 181 46.64 -7.95 17.13
CA GLU A 181 47.53 -9.06 17.45
C GLU A 181 48.66 -9.23 16.41
N THR A 182 48.38 -8.99 15.13
CA THR A 182 49.30 -9.30 14.02
C THR A 182 50.26 -8.16 13.68
N SER A 183 49.85 -6.89 13.91
CA SER A 183 50.59 -5.71 13.46
C SER A 183 50.95 -4.80 14.64
N SER A 184 52.23 -4.78 15.06
CA SER A 184 52.67 -3.87 16.16
C SER A 184 52.71 -2.38 15.77
N ARG A 185 52.51 -2.06 14.48
CA ARG A 185 52.56 -0.70 13.96
C ARG A 185 51.17 -0.05 14.07
N LEU A 186 50.94 0.63 15.18
CA LEU A 186 49.73 1.41 15.48
C LEU A 186 49.19 2.26 14.31
N PRO A 187 50.03 2.95 13.49
CA PRO A 187 49.51 3.78 12.41
C PRO A 187 48.73 3.01 11.33
N TYR A 188 49.17 1.79 10.98
CA TYR A 188 48.50 0.95 9.97
C TYR A 188 47.18 0.37 10.49
N LEU A 189 47.13 0.06 11.78
CA LEU A 189 45.91 -0.42 12.42
C LEU A 189 44.85 0.68 12.46
N VAL A 190 45.23 1.88 12.91
CA VAL A 190 44.33 3.03 12.97
C VAL A 190 43.81 3.39 11.57
N PHE A 191 44.64 3.23 10.53
CA PHE A 191 44.22 3.43 9.14
C PHE A 191 43.09 2.47 8.73
N ILE A 192 43.31 1.16 8.89
CA ILE A 192 42.37 0.12 8.46
C ILE A 192 41.06 0.20 9.26
N VAL A 193 41.14 0.43 10.59
CA VAL A 193 39.96 0.58 11.45
C VAL A 193 39.17 1.83 11.06
N SER A 194 39.82 2.95 10.76
CA SER A 194 39.12 4.18 10.35
C SER A 194 38.41 3.99 9.00
N LEU A 195 39.03 3.29 8.05
CA LEU A 195 38.42 2.97 6.75
C LEU A 195 37.20 2.05 6.92
N LEU A 196 37.32 1.00 7.74
CA LEU A 196 36.22 0.09 8.07
C LEU A 196 35.06 0.82 8.78
N MET A 197 35.36 1.73 9.71
CA MET A 197 34.34 2.51 10.42
C MET A 197 33.61 3.50 9.51
N ILE A 198 34.31 4.16 8.58
CA ILE A 198 33.68 5.01 7.57
C ILE A 198 32.74 4.19 6.67
N CYS A 199 33.18 3.01 6.24
CA CYS A 199 32.37 2.10 5.43
C CYS A 199 31.09 1.68 6.17
N LEU A 200 31.21 1.21 7.42
CA LEU A 200 30.04 0.83 8.24
C LEU A 200 29.11 2.01 8.51
N LEU A 201 29.64 3.18 8.85
CA LEU A 201 28.83 4.39 9.06
C LEU A 201 28.05 4.75 7.79
N THR A 202 28.67 4.61 6.62
CA THR A 202 28.04 4.90 5.32
C THR A 202 26.90 3.93 5.02
N LEU A 203 27.11 2.63 5.26
CA LEU A 203 26.06 1.60 5.14
C LEU A 203 24.91 1.84 6.12
N LEU A 204 25.23 2.17 7.38
CA LEU A 204 24.22 2.46 8.40
C LEU A 204 23.39 3.70 8.03
N ASN A 205 24.02 4.74 7.49
CA ASN A 205 23.31 5.94 7.02
C ASN A 205 22.42 5.66 5.81
N MET A 206 22.88 4.82 4.88
CA MET A 206 22.05 4.38 3.76
C MET A 206 20.82 3.61 4.26
N MET A 207 20.99 2.72 5.23
CA MET A 207 19.90 1.98 5.88
C MET A 207 18.92 2.91 6.62
N VAL A 208 19.41 3.83 7.46
CA VAL A 208 18.55 4.76 8.21
C VAL A 208 17.78 5.70 7.26
N LYS A 209 18.43 6.21 6.21
CA LYS A 209 17.75 7.02 5.19
C LYS A 209 16.71 6.21 4.41
N TRP A 210 17.01 4.96 4.10
CA TRP A 210 16.07 4.05 3.45
C TRP A 210 14.87 3.73 4.35
N VAL A 211 15.09 3.41 5.63
CA VAL A 211 14.02 3.20 6.63
C VAL A 211 13.18 4.46 6.82
N ASN A 212 13.81 5.64 6.93
CA ASN A 212 13.09 6.91 7.03
C ASN A 212 12.30 7.22 5.75
N SER A 213 12.85 6.93 4.58
CA SER A 213 12.13 7.05 3.31
C SER A 213 10.92 6.13 3.27
N MET A 214 11.05 4.90 3.76
CA MET A 214 9.96 3.92 3.82
C MET A 214 8.89 4.31 4.85
N SER A 215 9.29 4.83 6.01
CA SER A 215 8.38 5.37 7.02
C SER A 215 7.67 6.64 6.53
N ASN A 216 8.36 7.51 5.79
CA ASN A 216 7.75 8.69 5.20
C ASN A 216 6.80 8.33 4.05
N LEU A 217 7.12 7.30 3.27
CA LEU A 217 6.22 6.73 2.27
C LEU A 217 4.95 6.17 2.93
N LYS A 218 5.08 5.47 4.06
CA LYS A 218 3.95 5.02 4.89
C LYS A 218 3.07 6.19 5.34
N ASN A 219 3.68 7.24 5.90
CA ASN A 219 2.96 8.45 6.31
C ASN A 219 2.28 9.17 5.14
N ALA A 220 2.90 9.18 3.96
CA ALA A 220 2.31 9.76 2.75
C ALA A 220 1.13 8.94 2.22
N LEU A 221 1.21 7.60 2.28
CA LEU A 221 0.13 6.69 1.89
C LEU A 221 -1.06 6.80 2.86
N GLU A 222 -0.80 6.92 4.16
CA GLU A 222 -1.80 7.11 5.22
C GLU A 222 -2.49 8.48 5.11
N LYS A 223 -1.75 9.52 4.69
CA LYS A 223 -2.31 10.84 4.37
C LYS A 223 -3.19 10.80 3.12
N HIS A 224 -2.88 9.95 2.13
CA HIS A 224 -3.70 9.77 0.94
C HIS A 224 -5.01 9.01 1.20
N SER A 225 -5.02 8.13 2.21
CA SER A 225 -6.24 7.44 2.70
C SER A 225 -7.20 8.36 3.45
N ASN A 226 -6.71 9.43 4.07
CA ASN A 226 -7.49 10.30 4.95
C ASN A 226 -7.74 11.71 4.38
N ALA A 227 -7.35 11.98 3.13
CA ALA A 227 -7.54 13.28 2.49
C ALA A 227 -8.79 13.33 1.60
N ALA A 228 -9.96 13.20 2.23
CA ALA A 228 -11.06 14.13 1.95
C ALA A 228 -10.92 15.25 2.99
N ASN A 229 -10.43 16.42 2.53
CA ASN A 229 -10.09 17.61 3.32
C ASN A 229 -8.78 17.54 4.14
N GLN A 230 -7.70 18.09 3.60
CA GLN A 230 -7.29 19.46 3.98
C GLN A 230 -6.02 19.91 3.27
N HIS A 231 -5.99 21.24 3.16
CA HIS A 231 -5.15 22.09 2.36
C HIS A 231 -3.66 22.01 2.70
N LEU A 232 -2.89 22.23 1.65
CA LEU A 232 -1.46 22.50 1.59
C LEU A 232 -1.05 23.57 2.63
N ALA A 233 -0.04 23.25 3.44
CA ALA A 233 0.84 24.24 4.04
C ALA A 233 2.26 23.70 4.01
N HIS A 234 2.98 24.12 2.99
CA HIS A 234 4.42 24.01 2.88
C HIS A 234 5.03 24.85 3.99
N ASN A 235 5.94 24.31 4.80
CA ASN A 235 6.92 25.17 5.45
C ASN A 235 8.30 24.54 5.39
N CYS A 236 9.07 25.14 4.47
CA CYS A 236 10.47 24.95 4.24
C CYS A 236 11.23 25.63 5.39
N TRP A 237 11.83 24.83 6.27
CA TRP A 237 13.00 25.31 7.03
C TRP A 237 13.95 24.14 7.27
N LYS A 238 14.95 24.03 6.40
CA LYS A 238 16.14 23.24 6.68
C LYS A 238 17.35 24.05 6.31
N VAL A 239 18.00 24.66 7.29
CA VAL A 239 19.39 25.10 7.16
C VAL A 239 20.13 24.81 8.47
N CYS A 240 21.15 23.96 8.34
CA CYS A 240 22.28 23.75 9.26
C CYS A 240 21.99 23.27 10.68
N GLN A 241 21.64 21.99 10.80
CA GLN A 241 22.30 21.14 11.79
C GLN A 241 23.06 20.06 11.03
N TRP A 242 24.36 19.93 11.27
CA TRP A 242 25.12 18.80 10.75
C TRP A 242 24.58 17.53 11.41
N ASP A 243 23.93 16.69 10.61
CA ASP A 243 23.46 15.38 11.05
C ASP A 243 24.62 14.61 11.67
N PHE A 244 24.36 13.88 12.76
CA PHE A 244 25.37 13.12 13.52
C PHE A 244 26.30 12.30 12.61
N TYR A 245 25.76 11.73 11.53
CA TYR A 245 26.52 11.04 10.49
C TYR A 245 27.63 11.89 9.87
N THR A 246 27.32 13.12 9.43
CA THR A 246 28.27 14.01 8.75
C THR A 246 29.39 14.43 9.71
N LYS A 247 29.07 14.59 11.00
CA LYS A 247 30.08 14.82 12.05
C LYS A 247 30.97 13.59 12.25
N SER A 248 30.38 12.40 12.35
CA SER A 248 31.12 11.16 12.57
C SER A 248 32.03 10.80 11.38
N VAL A 249 31.55 10.89 10.15
CA VAL A 249 32.39 10.63 8.96
C VAL A 249 33.51 11.64 8.83
N SER A 250 33.23 12.93 9.07
CA SER A 250 34.28 13.97 9.07
C SER A 250 35.36 13.69 10.10
N PHE A 251 34.98 13.28 11.32
CA PHE A 251 35.92 12.91 12.38
C PHE A 251 36.82 11.72 11.99
N PHE A 252 36.23 10.63 11.47
CA PHE A 252 37.02 9.48 11.02
C PHE A 252 37.87 9.78 9.78
N LEU A 253 37.43 10.68 8.90
CA LEU A 253 38.22 11.15 7.75
C LEU A 253 39.48 11.90 8.22
N VAL A 254 39.35 12.75 9.24
CA VAL A 254 40.50 13.45 9.84
C VAL A 254 41.48 12.46 10.47
N ILE A 255 40.98 11.46 11.21
CA ILE A 255 41.83 10.40 11.79
C ILE A 255 42.55 9.62 10.69
N LEU A 256 41.85 9.30 9.59
CA LEU A 256 42.42 8.60 8.45
C LEU A 256 43.56 9.39 7.79
N LEU A 257 43.40 10.70 7.64
CA LEU A 257 44.44 11.58 7.10
C LEU A 257 45.66 11.69 8.03
N ILE A 258 45.45 11.80 9.35
CA ILE A 258 46.53 11.81 10.36
C ILE A 258 47.29 10.49 10.35
N SER A 259 46.56 9.38 10.29
CA SER A 259 47.13 8.03 10.21
C SER A 259 47.92 7.81 8.91
N LEU A 260 47.45 8.33 7.78
CA LEU A 260 48.17 8.30 6.51
C LEU A 260 49.49 9.10 6.58
N GLY A 261 49.47 10.27 7.24
CA GLY A 261 50.67 11.05 7.53
C GLY A 261 51.65 10.32 8.46
N GLY A 262 51.15 9.63 9.49
CA GLY A 262 51.95 8.78 10.38
C GLY A 262 52.58 7.60 9.65
N MET A 263 51.85 6.95 8.73
CA MET A 263 52.40 5.89 7.87
C MET A 263 53.50 6.40 6.94
N TYR A 264 53.32 7.58 6.34
CA TYR A 264 54.34 8.21 5.49
C TYR A 264 55.61 8.57 6.27
N ASN A 265 55.46 9.06 7.50
CA ASN A 265 56.61 9.39 8.36
C ASN A 265 57.36 8.15 8.86
N VAL A 266 56.65 7.10 9.26
CA VAL A 266 57.26 5.79 9.61
C VAL A 266 57.99 5.19 8.40
N ASN A 267 57.46 5.33 7.18
CA ASN A 267 58.15 4.87 5.97
C ASN A 267 59.44 5.68 5.69
N LYS A 268 59.45 6.98 6.02
CA LYS A 268 60.65 7.84 5.95
C LYS A 268 61.70 7.48 7.01
N GLU A 269 61.29 7.14 8.23
CA GLU A 269 62.23 6.72 9.28
C GLU A 269 62.85 5.34 9.01
N ASN A 270 62.12 4.42 8.35
CA ASN A 270 62.69 3.15 7.88
C ASN A 270 63.72 3.33 6.75
N LEU A 271 63.75 4.48 6.06
CA LEU A 271 64.82 4.85 5.12
C LEU A 271 66.08 5.40 5.83
N PHE A 272 65.98 5.77 7.11
CA PHE A 272 67.07 6.32 7.92
C PHE A 272 67.30 5.50 9.19
N SER A 273 67.61 4.20 9.06
CA SER A 273 68.16 3.44 10.17
C SER A 273 69.66 3.73 10.32
N ILE A 274 70.02 4.57 11.29
CA ILE A 274 71.41 4.68 11.77
C ILE A 274 71.70 3.43 12.59
N THR A 275 72.48 2.50 12.01
CA THR A 275 73.05 1.36 12.74
C THR A 275 74.38 1.80 13.35
N THR A 276 74.41 2.03 14.66
CA THR A 276 75.67 2.15 15.41
C THR A 276 76.16 0.75 15.76
N GLU A 277 77.00 0.15 14.90
CA GLU A 277 77.72 -1.07 15.23
C GLU A 277 78.97 -0.73 16.06
N THR A 278 78.91 -1.00 17.37
CA THR A 278 80.09 -0.98 18.24
C THR A 278 80.88 -2.28 18.01
N THR A 279 81.87 -2.25 17.11
CA THR A 279 82.78 -3.38 16.91
C THR A 279 83.97 -3.29 17.87
N THR A 280 83.96 -4.10 18.94
CA THR A 280 85.12 -4.29 19.81
C THR A 280 86.01 -5.38 19.22
N LYS A 281 87.14 -5.01 18.61
CA LYS A 281 88.11 -5.98 18.06
C LYS A 281 89.14 -6.33 19.13
N SER A 282 89.00 -7.49 19.76
CA SER A 282 90.06 -8.14 20.53
C SER A 282 90.94 -8.98 19.58
N VAL A 283 92.26 -8.93 19.76
CA VAL A 283 93.23 -9.78 19.06
C VAL A 283 94.02 -10.57 20.12
N PRO A 284 94.33 -11.87 19.88
CA PRO A 284 94.26 -12.91 20.92
C PRO A 284 95.63 -13.49 21.34
N ASN A 285 95.55 -14.60 22.10
CA ASN A 285 96.53 -15.66 22.42
C ASN A 285 97.16 -15.56 23.84
N VAL A 286 97.20 -16.59 24.72
CA VAL A 286 97.43 -18.05 24.59
C VAL A 286 96.90 -18.81 25.86
N GLU A 287 96.49 -20.08 25.67
CA GLU A 287 96.41 -21.33 26.54
C GLU A 287 96.43 -21.21 28.10
N GLU A 288 95.87 -22.08 28.97
CA GLU A 288 95.30 -23.44 28.93
C GLU A 288 94.55 -23.67 30.28
N ASN A 289 93.53 -24.55 30.26
CA ASN A 289 93.06 -25.47 31.31
C ASN A 289 92.47 -25.02 32.68
N THR A 290 91.23 -25.51 32.88
CA THR A 290 90.58 -26.10 34.08
C THR A 290 89.99 -25.27 35.24
N ASN A 291 88.69 -25.56 35.45
CA ASN A 291 87.91 -25.64 36.71
C ASN A 291 87.30 -24.36 37.37
N LYS A 292 85.96 -24.44 37.56
CA LYS A 292 85.05 -23.66 38.44
C LYS A 292 85.52 -23.61 39.92
N PRO A 293 84.89 -22.85 40.86
CA PRO A 293 84.08 -21.61 40.78
C PRO A 293 84.39 -20.53 41.88
N ALA A 294 83.72 -19.38 41.77
CA ALA A 294 83.11 -18.59 42.88
C ALA A 294 83.78 -17.30 43.46
N THR A 295 82.95 -16.25 43.55
CA THR A 295 82.79 -15.23 44.63
C THR A 295 83.58 -13.90 44.63
N LYS A 296 82.78 -12.80 44.61
CA LYS A 296 82.88 -11.48 45.28
C LYS A 296 83.97 -10.43 44.97
N LEU A 297 83.44 -9.22 44.72
CA LEU A 297 83.77 -7.88 45.27
C LEU A 297 85.01 -7.10 44.78
N GLU A 298 84.66 -5.90 44.27
CA GLU A 298 85.21 -4.56 44.56
C GLU A 298 86.31 -3.94 43.69
N SER A 299 85.97 -2.72 43.25
CA SER A 299 86.79 -1.52 42.95
C SER A 299 88.11 -1.70 42.19
N GLU A 300 88.31 -0.97 41.10
CA GLU A 300 88.68 0.45 41.14
C GLU A 300 89.01 0.97 39.73
N ASP A 301 88.64 2.23 39.55
CA ASP A 301 88.76 3.13 38.42
C ASP A 301 90.14 3.14 37.73
N LYS A 302 90.19 2.92 36.41
CA LYS A 302 91.27 3.38 35.53
C LYS A 302 90.73 3.78 34.16
N ASN A 303 90.57 5.09 34.00
CA ASN A 303 90.53 5.83 32.74
C ASN A 303 91.32 5.14 31.60
N LYS A 304 90.62 4.78 30.52
CA LYS A 304 91.20 4.53 29.20
C LYS A 304 90.33 5.20 28.14
N GLU A 305 90.83 6.37 27.75
CA GLU A 305 90.73 7.05 26.46
C GLU A 305 89.73 6.47 25.44
N ILE A 306 88.61 7.18 25.29
CA ILE A 306 87.59 6.95 24.28
C ILE A 306 88.06 7.62 22.99
N THR A 307 88.35 6.85 21.95
CA THR A 307 88.49 7.39 20.58
C THR A 307 87.24 6.97 19.79
N VAL A 308 86.27 7.88 19.66
CA VAL A 308 85.10 7.69 18.80
C VAL A 308 85.49 8.07 17.37
N VAL A 309 85.51 7.11 16.45
CA VAL A 309 85.59 7.39 15.02
C VAL A 309 84.18 7.34 14.45
N GLU A 310 83.62 8.50 14.13
CA GLU A 310 82.33 8.65 13.46
C GLU A 310 82.51 8.42 11.96
N LYS A 311 81.92 7.35 11.41
CA LYS A 311 81.91 7.11 9.95
C LYS A 311 80.49 7.24 9.41
N ILE A 312 80.22 8.37 8.79
CA ILE A 312 78.96 8.66 8.08
C ILE A 312 78.99 7.90 6.75
N THR A 313 78.00 7.03 6.50
CA THR A 313 77.80 6.43 5.17
C THR A 313 76.40 6.79 4.68
N LEU A 314 76.32 7.49 3.55
CA LEU A 314 75.09 7.96 2.92
C LEU A 314 74.76 7.00 1.77
N SER A 315 73.70 6.20 1.87
CA SER A 315 73.22 5.39 0.74
C SER A 315 72.14 6.15 -0.03
N ASN A 316 72.51 6.67 -1.19
CA ASN A 316 71.55 7.03 -2.24
C ASN A 316 71.20 5.75 -3.01
N HIS A 317 69.92 5.39 -3.08
CA HIS A 317 69.45 4.51 -4.15
C HIS A 317 68.62 5.35 -5.13
N PRO A 318 69.15 5.67 -6.32
CA PRO A 318 68.36 6.26 -7.38
C PRO A 318 67.48 5.20 -8.01
N ASN A 319 66.27 5.63 -8.35
CA ASN A 319 65.26 4.88 -9.05
C ASN A 319 65.53 5.04 -10.55
N GLU A 320 65.83 3.97 -11.30
CA GLU A 320 65.55 3.97 -12.75
C GLU A 320 65.37 2.57 -13.34
N LYS A 321 64.32 2.48 -14.17
CA LYS A 321 63.81 1.33 -14.92
C LYS A 321 64.87 0.64 -15.79
N SER A 322 64.76 -0.68 -15.89
CA SER A 322 64.96 -1.37 -17.18
C SER A 322 63.79 -2.31 -17.44
N SER A 323 63.07 -2.05 -18.52
CA SER A 323 62.29 -3.03 -19.26
C SER A 323 63.23 -4.10 -19.80
N ASP A 324 62.87 -5.38 -19.67
CA ASP A 324 62.78 -6.29 -20.81
C ASP A 324 62.02 -7.58 -20.45
N LYS A 325 61.47 -8.16 -21.52
CA LYS A 325 60.38 -9.13 -21.66
C LYS A 325 60.78 -10.60 -21.40
N GLU A 326 59.75 -11.44 -21.52
CA GLU A 326 59.70 -12.91 -21.74
C GLU A 326 59.54 -13.69 -20.42
N GLU A 327 58.56 -14.57 -20.23
CA GLU A 327 57.52 -15.21 -21.06
C GLU A 327 56.36 -15.62 -20.13
#